data_AF-A0A8D3WSU4-F1
#
_entry.id   AF-A0A8D3WSU4-F1
#
_cell.length_a   1.000
_cell.length_b   1.000
_cell.length_c   1.000
_cell.angle_alpha   90.00
_cell.angle_beta   90.00
_cell.angle_gamma   90.00
#
_symmetry.space_group_name_H-M   'P 1'
#
loop_
_entity.id
_entity.type
_entity.pdbx_description
1 polymer ?
#
loop_
_entity_poly.entity_id
_entity_poly.type
_entity_poly.pdbx_seq_one_letter_code
_entity_poly.pdbx_strand_id
1 'polypeptide(L)'
;MSAPIVIHRPSPTGGRRVTIRGQIAGLAHDDQDVGAGSWPPLGAERAALEAYERQVVGEKLTQFRRFITGTVAPHAAAHPNDKWVRHIVAQLNSIESTLDLIASA
;
A
#
# COMPACT_ATOMS: atom_id res chain seq x y z
N MET A 1 -5.62 -2.80 -32.57
CA MET A 1 -4.62 -2.73 -31.47
C MET A 1 -5.38 -2.48 -30.18
N SER A 2 -5.27 -3.37 -29.20
CA SER A 2 -5.84 -3.11 -27.87
C SER A 2 -4.95 -2.09 -27.16
N ALA A 3 -5.53 -1.07 -26.52
CA ALA A 3 -4.75 -0.11 -25.75
C ALA A 3 -3.98 -0.88 -24.66
N PRO A 4 -2.66 -0.66 -24.51
CA PRO A 4 -1.84 -1.45 -23.59
C PRO A 4 -2.29 -1.26 -22.14
N ILE A 5 -2.89 -0.12 -21.80
CA ILE A 5 -3.49 0.19 -20.50
C ILE A 5 -4.90 0.74 -20.76
N VAL A 6 -5.90 0.18 -20.08
CA VAL A 6 -7.31 0.61 -20.14
C VAL A 6 -7.80 0.88 -18.73
N ILE A 7 -8.26 2.11 -18.49
CA ILE A 7 -8.91 2.51 -17.25
C ILE A 7 -10.42 2.42 -17.48
N HIS A 8 -11.09 1.57 -16.71
CA HIS A 8 -12.54 1.37 -16.79
C HIS A 8 -13.27 2.46 -16.02
N ARG A 9 -14.57 2.59 -16.27
CA ARG A 9 -15.42 3.50 -15.48
C ARG A 9 -15.38 3.12 -13.99
N PRO A 10 -15.61 4.09 -13.08
CA PRO A 10 -15.68 3.82 -11.66
C PRO A 10 -16.68 2.71 -11.33
N SER A 11 -16.28 1.78 -10.45
CA SER A 11 -17.12 0.71 -9.93
C SER A 11 -18.08 1.27 -8.85
N PRO A 12 -19.26 0.65 -8.64
CA PRO A 12 -20.13 0.96 -7.49
C PRO A 12 -19.43 0.83 -6.13
N THR A 13 -18.38 0.02 -6.05
CA THR A 13 -17.55 -0.18 -4.84
C THR A 13 -16.47 0.89 -4.63
N GLY A 14 -16.42 1.91 -5.49
CA GLY A 14 -15.32 2.86 -5.56
C GLY A 14 -14.17 2.38 -6.45
N GLY A 15 -13.34 3.34 -6.89
CA GLY A 15 -12.19 3.10 -7.75
C GLY A 15 -12.53 2.74 -9.20
N ARG A 16 -11.53 2.81 -10.08
CA ARG A 16 -11.58 2.47 -11.51
C ARG A 16 -10.74 1.22 -11.72
N ARG A 17 -11.34 0.18 -12.32
CA ARG A 17 -10.57 -1.02 -12.69
C ARG A 17 -9.53 -0.64 -13.73
N VAL A 18 -8.29 -1.08 -13.55
CA VAL A 18 -7.23 -0.89 -14.53
C VAL A 18 -6.87 -2.26 -15.10
N THR A 19 -6.89 -2.36 -16.43
CA THR A 19 -6.43 -3.54 -17.14
C THR A 19 -5.24 -3.18 -18.00
N ILE A 20 -4.21 -4.01 -17.99
CA ILE A 20 -3.02 -3.83 -18.82
C ILE A 20 -2.87 -5.10 -19.67
N ARG A 21 -2.78 -4.94 -21.00
CA ARG A 21 -2.83 -6.06 -21.97
C ARG A 21 -4.02 -7.01 -21.74
N GLY A 22 -5.16 -6.47 -21.29
CA GLY A 22 -6.37 -7.24 -21.01
C GLY A 22 -6.38 -8.03 -19.70
N GLN A 23 -5.31 -7.99 -18.89
CA GLN A 23 -5.26 -8.58 -17.55
C GLN A 23 -5.59 -7.54 -16.49
N ILE A 24 -6.29 -7.93 -15.41
CA ILE A 24 -6.61 -7.01 -14.30
C ILE A 24 -5.32 -6.71 -13.54
N ALA A 25 -4.91 -5.45 -13.53
CA ALA A 25 -3.76 -4.96 -12.77
C ALA A 25 -4.18 -4.51 -11.36
N GLY A 26 -5.40 -3.96 -11.21
CA GLY A 26 -6.00 -3.63 -9.92
C GLY A 26 -7.03 -2.49 -10.00
N LEU A 27 -7.21 -1.76 -8.90
CA LEU A 27 -8.14 -0.63 -8.78
C LEU A 27 -7.37 0.68 -8.53
N ALA A 28 -7.63 1.69 -9.36
CA ALA A 28 -7.14 3.06 -9.18
C ALA A 28 -8.23 3.93 -8.55
N HIS A 29 -7.97 4.51 -7.38
CA HIS A 29 -8.90 5.38 -6.67
C HIS A 29 -8.73 6.84 -7.06
N ASP A 30 -7.52 7.23 -7.46
CA ASP A 30 -7.22 8.55 -8.02
C ASP A 30 -6.29 8.44 -9.24
N ASP A 31 -5.82 9.58 -9.75
CA ASP A 31 -4.93 9.63 -10.92
C ASP A 31 -3.45 9.36 -10.56
N GLN A 32 -3.07 9.40 -9.28
CA GLN A 32 -1.72 9.02 -8.83
C GLN A 32 -1.54 7.50 -8.93
N ASP A 33 -2.61 6.73 -8.77
CA ASP A 33 -2.62 5.27 -8.91
C ASP A 33 -2.35 4.80 -10.35
N VAL A 34 -2.37 5.67 -11.37
CA VAL A 34 -2.15 5.31 -12.79
C VAL A 34 -0.78 5.73 -13.34
N GLY A 35 0.13 6.16 -12.47
CA GLY A 35 1.50 6.54 -12.82
C GLY A 35 2.45 5.37 -13.14
N ALA A 36 3.58 5.68 -13.78
CA ALA A 36 4.65 4.70 -13.95
C ALA A 36 5.23 4.31 -12.58
N GLY A 37 5.15 3.03 -12.22
CA GLY A 37 5.60 2.50 -10.92
C GLY A 37 4.48 2.15 -9.94
N SER A 38 3.21 2.47 -10.23
CA SER A 38 2.07 2.07 -9.39
C SER A 38 1.52 0.68 -9.69
N TRP A 39 2.02 0.03 -10.76
CA TRP A 39 1.59 -1.29 -11.21
C TRP A 39 2.78 -2.25 -11.35
N PRO A 40 2.59 -3.54 -11.04
CA PRO A 40 3.64 -4.52 -11.22
C PRO A 40 4.04 -4.62 -12.70
N PRO A 41 5.33 -4.84 -13.00
CA PRO A 41 5.79 -5.06 -14.37
C PRO A 41 5.18 -6.38 -14.89
N LEU A 42 4.20 -6.27 -15.79
CA LEU A 42 3.45 -7.44 -16.25
C LEU A 42 4.27 -8.36 -17.15
N GLY A 43 4.20 -9.65 -16.86
CA GLY A 43 5.02 -10.66 -17.54
C GLY A 43 6.48 -10.64 -17.12
N ALA A 44 6.83 -9.90 -16.06
CA ALA A 44 8.16 -9.93 -15.49
C ALA A 44 8.42 -11.27 -14.78
N GLU A 45 9.70 -11.61 -14.68
CA GLU A 45 10.14 -12.78 -13.92
C GLU A 45 9.91 -12.58 -12.41
N ARG A 46 9.88 -13.69 -11.67
CA ARG A 46 9.64 -13.72 -10.22
C ARG A 46 10.50 -12.71 -9.46
N ALA A 47 11.79 -12.63 -9.75
CA ALA A 47 12.71 -11.72 -9.06
C ALA A 47 12.33 -10.24 -9.25
N ALA A 48 11.88 -9.86 -10.45
CA ALA A 48 11.45 -8.50 -10.74
C ALA A 48 10.10 -8.16 -10.07
N LEU A 49 9.20 -9.14 -9.94
CA LEU A 49 7.97 -9.00 -9.19
C LEU A 49 8.24 -8.86 -7.68
N GLU A 50 9.12 -9.69 -7.12
CA GLU A 50 9.52 -9.60 -5.71
C GLU A 50 10.19 -8.26 -5.39
N ALA A 51 11.05 -7.74 -6.28
CA ALA A 51 11.67 -6.43 -6.12
C ALA A 51 10.62 -5.29 -6.13
N TYR A 52 9.64 -5.37 -7.03
CA TYR A 52 8.51 -4.44 -7.07
C TYR A 52 7.67 -4.51 -5.78
N GLU A 53 7.34 -5.72 -5.32
CA GLU A 53 6.56 -5.92 -4.08
C GLU A 53 7.29 -5.34 -2.86
N ARG A 54 8.60 -5.58 -2.73
CA ARG A 54 9.42 -4.99 -1.67
C ARG A 54 9.45 -3.47 -1.74
N GLN A 55 9.56 -2.89 -2.94
CA GLN A 55 9.50 -1.44 -3.12
C GLN A 55 8.16 -0.88 -2.64
N VAL A 56 7.04 -1.45 -3.09
CA VAL A 56 5.69 -1.03 -2.69
C VAL A 56 5.51 -1.14 -1.18
N VAL A 57 5.94 -2.25 -0.58
CA VAL A 57 5.85 -2.45 0.88
C VAL A 57 6.73 -1.44 1.62
N GLY A 58 7.92 -1.11 1.14
CA GLY A 58 8.79 -0.08 1.72
C GLY A 58 8.15 1.31 1.72
N GLU A 59 7.44 1.66 0.64
CA GLU A 59 6.66 2.91 0.58
C GLU A 59 5.53 2.92 1.61
N LYS A 60 4.77 1.82 1.71
CA LYS A 60 3.70 1.69 2.71
C LYS A 60 4.25 1.72 4.14
N LEU A 61 5.37 1.06 4.41
CA LEU A 61 6.05 1.10 5.70
C LEU A 61 6.45 2.53 6.07
N THR A 62 6.97 3.30 5.12
CA THR A 62 7.30 4.71 5.34
C THR A 62 6.07 5.54 5.68
N GLN A 63 4.97 5.36 4.95
CA GLN A 63 3.69 6.02 5.24
C GLN A 63 3.16 5.62 6.63
N PHE A 64 3.26 4.34 6.97
CA PHE A 64 2.78 3.80 8.24
C PHE A 64 3.59 4.32 9.44
N ARG A 65 4.93 4.38 9.31
CA ARG A 65 5.82 5.00 10.30
C ARG A 65 5.47 6.48 10.54
N ARG A 66 5.17 7.23 9.48
CA ARG A 66 4.72 8.63 9.58
C ARG A 66 3.36 8.74 10.28
N PHE A 67 2.44 7.83 9.99
CA PHE A 67 1.15 7.78 10.69
C PHE A 67 1.32 7.51 12.19
N ILE A 68 2.11 6.50 12.57
CA ILE A 68 2.38 6.17 13.97
C ILE A 68 3.01 7.38 14.67
N THR A 69 4.10 7.91 14.13
CA THR A 69 4.86 9.00 14.78
C THR A 69 4.13 10.34 14.78
N GLY A 70 3.43 10.69 13.70
CA GLY A 70 2.78 11.98 13.54
C GLY A 70 1.38 12.08 14.13
N THR A 71 0.65 10.96 14.27
CA THR A 71 -0.75 10.95 14.73
C THR A 71 -0.95 10.14 16.01
N VAL A 72 -0.45 8.90 16.04
CA VAL A 72 -0.76 7.97 17.13
C VAL A 72 0.11 8.20 18.36
N ALA A 73 1.41 8.42 18.18
CA ALA A 73 2.36 8.62 19.27
C ALA A 73 2.02 9.86 20.13
N PRO A 74 1.62 11.02 19.56
CA PRO A 74 1.16 12.15 20.36
C PRO A 74 -0.08 11.81 21.20
N HIS A 75 -1.04 11.06 20.65
CA HIS A 75 -2.22 10.59 21.40
C HIS A 75 -1.79 9.67 22.55
N ALA A 76 -0.94 8.69 22.28
CA ALA A 76 -0.41 7.77 23.29
C ALA A 76 0.32 8.50 24.41
N ALA A 77 1.09 9.55 24.09
CA ALA A 77 1.76 10.37 25.09
C ALA A 77 0.79 11.17 25.97
N ALA A 78 -0.31 11.68 25.40
CA ALA A 78 -1.34 12.40 26.14
C ALA A 78 -2.20 11.49 27.04
N HIS A 79 -2.38 10.23 26.65
CA HIS A 79 -3.25 9.26 27.33
C HIS A 79 -2.55 7.91 27.57
N PRO A 80 -1.44 7.87 28.34
CA PRO A 80 -0.57 6.70 28.42
C PRO A 80 -1.21 5.47 29.10
N ASN A 81 -2.21 5.70 29.95
CA ASN A 81 -2.93 4.65 30.68
C ASN A 81 -4.26 4.26 30.03
N ASP A 82 -4.64 4.86 28.90
CA ASP A 82 -5.86 4.46 28.21
C ASP A 82 -5.67 3.05 27.61
N LYS A 83 -6.64 2.16 27.86
CA LYS A 83 -6.59 0.76 27.40
C LYS A 83 -6.75 0.65 25.88
N TRP A 84 -7.63 1.45 25.29
CA TRP A 84 -7.88 1.47 23.85
C TRP A 84 -6.65 2.00 23.11
N VAL A 85 -6.05 3.08 23.61
CA VAL A 85 -4.81 3.65 23.02
C VAL A 85 -3.65 2.65 23.08
N ARG A 86 -3.45 1.99 24.23
CA ARG A 86 -2.42 0.95 24.36
C ARG A 86 -2.64 -0.23 23.41
N HIS A 87 -3.89 -0.65 23.22
CA HIS A 87 -4.21 -1.72 22.28
C HIS A 87 -3.90 -1.31 20.83
N ILE A 88 -4.28 -0.11 20.42
CA ILE A 88 -3.99 0.40 19.07
C ILE A 88 -2.49 0.48 18.83
N VAL A 89 -1.71 1.04 19.75
CA VAL A 89 -0.25 1.13 19.62
C VAL A 89 0.36 -0.26 19.43
N ALA A 90 -0.08 -1.25 20.22
CA ALA A 90 0.42 -2.61 20.09
C ALA A 90 0.10 -3.23 18.71
N GLN A 91 -1.13 -3.04 18.20
CA GLN A 91 -1.53 -3.53 16.89
C GLN A 91 -0.73 -2.87 15.77
N LEU A 92 -0.57 -1.54 15.82
CA LEU A 92 0.19 -0.80 14.82
C LEU A 92 1.67 -1.20 14.82
N ASN A 93 2.29 -1.37 15.99
CA ASN A 93 3.68 -1.85 16.08
C ASN A 93 3.84 -3.27 15.48
N SER A 94 2.85 -4.14 15.66
CA SER A 94 2.84 -5.47 15.03
C SER A 94 2.76 -5.40 13.50
N ILE A 95 1.94 -4.49 12.97
CA ILE A 95 1.83 -4.26 11.52
C ILE A 95 3.13 -3.68 10.97
N GLU A 96 3.70 -2.67 11.65
CA GLU A 96 4.98 -2.08 11.26
C GLU A 96 6.07 -3.15 11.15
N SER A 97 6.20 -4.01 12.16
CA SER A 97 7.16 -5.12 12.16
C SER A 97 6.96 -6.09 11.00
N THR A 98 5.70 -6.42 10.66
CA THR A 98 5.39 -7.30 9.52
C THR A 98 5.80 -6.66 8.19
N LEU A 99 5.51 -5.37 8.01
CA LEU A 99 5.89 -4.63 6.81
C LEU A 99 7.42 -4.51 6.69
N ASP A 100 8.12 -4.28 7.80
CA ASP A 100 9.58 -4.21 7.85
C ASP A 100 10.24 -5.54 7.48
N LEU A 101 9.70 -6.66 7.97
CA LEU A 101 10.15 -8.00 7.60
C LEU A 101 10.01 -8.24 6.10
N ILE A 102 8.86 -7.90 5.51
CA ILE A 102 8.62 -8.10 4.07
C ILE A 102 9.52 -7.18 3.22
N ALA A 103 9.75 -5.93 3.66
CA ALA A 103 10.62 -5.00 2.95
C ALA A 103 12.12 -5.38 3.03
N SER A 104 12.52 -6.12 4.07
CA SER A 104 13.92 -6.45 4.37
C SER A 104 14.34 -7.87 3.98
N ALA A 105 13.38 -8.79 3.82
CA ALA A 105 13.60 -10.11 3.20
C ALA A 105 14.07 -9.92 1.75
#